data_AF-A0A842T389-F1
#
_entry.id   AF-A0A842T389-F1
#
_cell.length_a   1.000
_cell.length_b   1.000
_cell.length_c   1.000
_cell.angle_alpha   90.00
_cell.angle_beta   90.00
_cell.angle_gamma   90.00
#
_symmetry.space_group_name_H-M   'P 1'
#
loop_
_entity.id
_entity.type
_entity.pdbx_description
1 polymer ?
#
loop_
_entity_poly.entity_id
_entity_poly.type
_entity_poly.pdbx_seq_one_letter_code
_entity_poly.pdbx_strand_id
1 'polypeptide(L)' 'MVNKKMEVVVKTAVSAVENESRQSAKGFWKEFAQGYFDAEKKKKSQELKKYIKVYNELEDKDSFHAQYLETLIWNLEH' A
#
# COMPACT_ATOMS: atom_id res chain seq x y z
N MET A 1 -1.99 -46.97 -27.28
CA MET A 1 -2.18 -46.95 -25.81
C MET A 1 -1.28 -45.85 -25.26
N VAL A 2 -1.82 -44.66 -24.99
CA VAL A 2 -1.01 -43.55 -24.44
C VAL A 2 -0.55 -43.96 -23.04
N ASN A 3 0.75 -43.84 -22.78
CA ASN A 3 1.41 -44.43 -21.63
C ASN A 3 0.98 -43.71 -20.35
N LYS A 4 0.05 -44.30 -19.58
CA LYS A 4 -0.61 -43.71 -18.40
C LYS A 4 0.35 -43.11 -17.36
N LYS A 5 1.57 -43.63 -17.27
CA LYS A 5 2.65 -43.09 -16.43
C LYS A 5 3.14 -41.71 -16.88
N MET A 6 3.24 -41.49 -18.20
CA MET A 6 3.72 -40.23 -18.77
C MET A 6 2.71 -39.11 -18.56
N GLU A 7 1.41 -39.42 -18.64
CA GLU A 7 0.34 -38.44 -18.38
C GLU A 7 0.33 -37.96 -16.92
N VAL A 8 0.59 -38.85 -15.97
CA VAL A 8 0.67 -38.51 -14.53
C VAL A 8 1.89 -37.63 -14.24
N VAL A 9 3.04 -37.93 -14.86
CA VAL A 9 4.27 -37.13 -14.71
C VAL A 9 4.07 -35.72 -15.27
N VAL A 10 3.47 -35.59 -16.45
CA VAL A 10 3.17 -34.29 -17.07
C VAL A 10 2.20 -33.48 -16.21
N LYS A 11 1.11 -34.09 -15.73
CA LYS A 11 0.14 -33.40 -14.85
C LYS A 11 0.79 -32.91 -13.56
N THR A 12 1.63 -33.74 -12.94
CA THR A 12 2.33 -33.38 -11.69
C THR A 12 3.31 -32.22 -11.91
N ALA A 13 4.06 -32.23 -13.02
CA ALA A 13 5.00 -31.17 -13.36
C ALA A 13 4.28 -29.82 -13.62
N VAL A 14 3.16 -29.84 -14.35
CA VAL A 14 2.35 -28.63 -14.59
C VAL A 14 1.81 -28.05 -13.28
N SER A 15 1.28 -28.89 -12.39
CA SER A 15 0.79 -28.43 -11.08
C SER A 15 1.88 -27.86 -10.18
N ALA A 16 3.11 -28.37 -10.26
CA ALA A 16 4.24 -27.82 -9.52
C ALA A 16 4.60 -26.41 -10.01
N VAL A 17 4.70 -26.21 -11.33
CA VAL A 17 4.96 -24.90 -11.96
C VAL A 17 3.84 -23.89 -11.67
N GLU A 18 2.58 -24.33 -11.71
CA GLU A 18 1.45 -23.47 -11.35
C GLU A 18 1.45 -23.07 -9.87
N ASN A 19 1.84 -23.96 -8.97
CA ASN A 19 1.95 -23.64 -7.54
C ASN A 19 3.11 -22.67 -7.26
N GLU A 20 4.26 -22.84 -7.89
CA GLU A 20 5.39 -21.92 -7.78
C GLU A 20 5.03 -20.53 -8.32
N SER A 21 4.36 -20.45 -9.48
CA SER A 21 3.92 -19.17 -10.03
C SER A 21 2.88 -18.47 -9.15
N ARG A 22 1.94 -19.21 -8.53
CA ARG A 22 0.99 -18.67 -7.55
C ARG A 22 1.68 -18.17 -6.27
N GLN A 23 2.68 -18.90 -5.78
CA GLN A 23 3.46 -18.47 -4.61
C GLN A 23 4.28 -17.21 -4.90
N SER A 24 4.91 -17.14 -6.07
CA SER A 24 5.63 -15.96 -6.56
C SER A 24 4.70 -14.74 -6.69
N ALA A 25 3.53 -14.91 -7.32
CA ALA A 25 2.52 -13.85 -7.44
C ALA A 25 2.03 -13.36 -6.06
N LYS A 26 1.84 -14.27 -5.10
CA LYS A 26 1.46 -13.90 -3.73
C LYS A 26 2.55 -13.08 -3.02
N GLY A 27 3.83 -13.43 -3.24
CA GLY A 27 4.98 -12.66 -2.75
C GLY A 27 4.98 -11.23 -3.33
N PHE A 28 4.85 -11.12 -4.64
CA PHE A 28 4.79 -9.84 -5.34
C PHE A 28 3.65 -8.94 -4.82
N TRP A 29 2.42 -9.45 -4.73
CA TRP A 29 1.29 -8.63 -4.26
C TRP A 29 1.46 -8.17 -2.81
N LYS A 30 2.09 -9.00 -1.96
CA LYS A 30 2.39 -8.63 -0.58
C LYS A 30 3.40 -7.48 -0.54
N GLU A 31 4.50 -7.58 -1.29
CA GLU A 31 5.52 -6.55 -1.35
C GLU A 31 4.99 -5.25 -1.97
N PHE A 32 4.21 -5.37 -3.05
CA PHE A 32 3.56 -4.24 -3.69
C PHE A 32 2.60 -3.52 -2.73
N ALA A 33 1.71 -4.26 -2.07
CA ALA A 33 0.77 -3.68 -1.12
C ALA A 33 1.50 -2.98 0.03
N GLN A 34 2.55 -3.61 0.58
CA GLN A 34 3.37 -3.02 1.63
C GLN A 34 4.04 -1.72 1.17
N GLY A 35 4.70 -1.74 0.00
CA GLY A 35 5.35 -0.55 -0.55
C GLY A 35 4.37 0.58 -0.84
N TYR A 36 3.17 0.25 -1.33
CA TYR A 36 2.10 1.22 -1.54
C TYR A 36 1.63 1.85 -0.22
N PHE A 37 1.36 1.03 0.80
CA PHE A 37 0.97 1.54 2.12
C PHE A 37 2.05 2.43 2.76
N ASP A 38 3.32 2.06 2.61
CA ASP A 38 4.42 2.86 3.15
C ASP A 38 4.58 4.19 2.41
N ALA A 39 4.39 4.20 1.09
CA ALA A 39 4.40 5.42 0.29
C ALA A 39 3.25 6.37 0.69
N GLU A 40 2.03 5.84 0.86
CA GLU A 40 0.88 6.64 1.29
C GLU A 40 1.05 7.17 2.72
N LYS A 41 1.56 6.35 3.65
CA LYS A 41 1.89 6.81 5.01
C LYS A 41 2.91 7.94 5.00
N LYS A 42 3.97 7.81 4.19
CA LYS A 42 4.99 8.84 4.05
C LYS A 42 4.40 10.14 3.49
N LYS A 43 3.55 10.03 2.46
CA LYS A 43 2.86 11.17 1.86
C LYS A 43 1.97 11.89 2.89
N LYS A 44 1.12 11.14 3.61
CA LYS A 44 0.29 11.69 4.69
C LYS A 44 1.12 12.38 5.77
N SER A 45 2.24 11.78 6.19
CA SER A 45 3.13 12.38 7.19
C SER A 45 3.77 13.68 6.70
N GLN A 46 4.19 13.74 5.43
CA GLN A 46 4.74 14.97 4.84
C GLN A 46 3.68 16.08 4.75
N GLU A 47 2.46 15.72 4.37
CA GLU A 47 1.34 16.63 4.25
C GLU A 47 0.92 17.19 5.62
N LEU A 48 0.81 16.33 6.64
CA LEU A 48 0.55 16.73 8.02
C LEU A 48 1.61 17.72 8.54
N LYS A 49 2.90 17.43 8.33
CA LYS A 49 3.99 18.34 8.70
C LYS A 49 3.87 19.70 8.02
N LYS A 50 3.45 19.72 6.76
CA LYS A 50 3.23 20.98 6.02
C LYS A 50 2.09 21.77 6.63
N TYR A 51 0.94 21.13 6.91
CA TYR A 51 -0.20 21.82 7.49
C TYR A 51 0.08 22.35 8.90
N ILE A 52 0.72 21.55 9.76
CA ILE A 52 1.13 22.01 11.10
C ILE A 52 2.06 23.22 10.98
N LYS A 53 3.04 23.18 10.06
CA LYS A 53 3.95 24.31 9.85
C LYS A 53 3.18 25.57 9.45
N VAL A 54 2.33 25.49 8.42
CA VAL A 54 1.56 26.66 7.94
C VAL A 54 0.59 27.14 9.01
N TYR A 55 -0.08 26.23 9.71
CA TYR A 55 -0.96 26.58 10.83
C TYR A 55 -0.19 27.36 11.88
N ASN A 56 1.00 26.91 12.29
CA ASN A 56 1.83 27.59 13.28
C ASN A 56 2.29 28.99 12.82
N GLU A 57 2.55 29.17 11.53
CA GLU A 57 2.97 30.44 10.93
C GLU A 57 1.83 31.47 10.78
N LEU A 58 0.55 31.07 10.86
CA LEU A 58 -0.57 32.01 10.83
C LEU A 58 -0.60 32.90 12.08
N GLU A 59 -0.73 34.21 11.90
CA GLU A 59 -0.89 35.14 13.02
C GLU A 59 -2.28 35.01 13.67
N ASP A 60 -3.33 34.97 12.86
CA ASP A 60 -4.72 34.85 13.31
C ASP A 60 -5.19 33.38 13.33
N LYS A 61 -5.23 32.82 14.54
CA LYS A 61 -5.70 31.45 14.78
C LYS A 61 -7.22 31.31 14.79
N ASP A 62 -7.96 32.42 14.89
CA ASP A 62 -9.43 32.41 14.87
C ASP A 62 -9.98 32.53 13.44
N SER A 63 -9.11 32.81 12.47
CA SER A 63 -9.47 32.91 11.06
C SER A 63 -10.04 31.60 10.49
N PHE A 64 -10.88 31.72 9.47
CA PHE A 64 -11.39 30.58 8.70
C PHE A 64 -10.24 29.69 8.17
N HIS A 65 -9.12 30.29 7.77
CA HIS A 65 -7.97 29.53 7.27
C HIS A 65 -7.28 28.70 8.36
N ALA A 66 -7.18 29.24 9.58
CA ALA A 66 -6.65 28.49 10.71
C ALA A 66 -7.56 27.32 11.08
N GLN A 67 -8.88 27.53 11.19
CA GLN A 67 -9.86 26.46 11.46
C GLN A 67 -9.87 25.38 10.37
N TYR A 68 -9.73 25.78 9.10
CA TYR A 68 -9.62 24.84 7.98
C TYR A 68 -8.35 23.99 8.08
N LEU A 69 -7.20 24.59 8.37
CA LEU A 69 -5.95 23.86 8.57
C LEU A 69 -6.01 22.94 9.78
N GLU A 70 -6.61 23.37 10.88
CA GLU A 70 -6.85 22.53 12.07
C GLU A 70 -7.68 21.30 11.72
N THR A 71 -8.73 21.47 10.92
CA THR A 71 -9.55 20.36 10.42
C THR A 71 -8.74 19.39 9.55
N LEU A 72 -7.88 19.90 8.66
CA LEU A 72 -7.01 19.07 7.83
C LEU A 72 -5.98 18.29 8.66
N ILE A 73 -5.41 18.92 9.69
CA ILE A 73 -4.48 18.29 10.63
C ILE A 73 -5.19 17.15 11.36
N TRP A 74 -6.38 17.41 11.91
CA TRP A 74 -7.17 16.42 12.65
C TRP A 74 -7.48 15.18 11.79
N ASN A 75 -7.92 15.38 10.54
CA ASN A 75 -8.24 14.30 9.58
C ASN A 75 -7.03 13.47 9.14
N LEU A 76 -5.80 13.98 9.32
CA LEU A 76 -4.58 13.24 8.98
C LEU A 76 -3.95 12.54 10.20
N GLU A 77 -4.30 12.95 11.42
CA GLU A 77 -3.89 12.32 12.68
C GLU A 77 -4.80 11.17 13.10
N HIS A 78 -6.08 11.20 12.70
CA HIS A 78 -7.11 10.21 13.04
C HIS A 78 -7.56 9.41 11.82
#